data_AF-A0AAW5QJK0-F1
#
_entry.id   AF-A0AAW5QJK0-F1
#
_cell.length_a   1.000
_cell.length_b   1.000
_cell.length_c   1.000
_cell.angle_alpha   90.00
_cell.angle_beta   90.00
_cell.angle_gamma   90.00
#
_symmetry.space_group_name_H-M   'P 1'
#
loop_
_entity.id
_entity.type
_entity.pdbx_description
1 polymer ?
#
loop_
_entity_poly.entity_id
_entity_poly.type
_entity_poly.pdbx_seq_one_letter_code
_entity_poly.pdbx_strand_id
1 'polypeptide(L)'
;MLRRAAVDARRRLPKLDDPNPSTLLAQRKLPSQLTALRAVHVPASKQHAEKGRDRQAYEELLRSQLALGVLRNAQAAEVGIAHKPTGRLLDAWLAGLPYTHRCTAAGDSRYPHRHDRLRPMNRLLQGDVGAGKAPVLAATAFALLVIEGGFQAVLMAPTDILARRNTSKRSPKHYGLSA
;
A
#
# COMPACT_ATOMS: atom_id res chain seq x y z
N MET A 1 41.84 0.40 -1.52
CA MET A 1 41.75 -0.78 -0.62
C MET A 1 40.50 -1.62 -0.84
N LEU A 2 39.30 -1.04 -0.89
CA LEU A 2 38.02 -1.76 -1.08
C LEU A 2 37.94 -2.66 -2.32
N ARG A 3 38.41 -2.22 -3.50
CA ARG A 3 38.42 -3.03 -4.72
C ARG A 3 39.27 -4.30 -4.58
N ARG A 4 40.42 -4.19 -3.91
CA ARG A 4 41.34 -5.33 -3.68
C ARG A 4 40.72 -6.34 -2.72
N ALA A 5 40.05 -5.86 -1.66
CA ALA A 5 39.29 -6.69 -0.74
C ALA A 5 38.11 -7.41 -1.44
N ALA A 6 37.35 -6.72 -2.29
CA ALA A 6 36.25 -7.33 -3.05
C ALA A 6 36.74 -8.42 -4.03
N VAL A 7 37.87 -8.19 -4.70
CA VAL A 7 38.50 -9.18 -5.58
C VAL A 7 39.02 -10.39 -4.81
N ASP A 8 39.55 -10.20 -3.60
CA ASP A 8 40.07 -11.30 -2.78
C ASP A 8 38.92 -12.12 -2.16
N ALA A 9 37.88 -11.44 -1.65
CA ALA A 9 36.65 -12.08 -1.18
C ALA A 9 36.00 -12.95 -2.27
N ARG A 10 36.05 -12.52 -3.55
CA ARG A 10 35.55 -13.30 -4.69
C ARG A 10 36.20 -14.68 -4.81
N ARG A 11 37.49 -14.82 -4.47
CA ARG A 11 38.21 -16.10 -4.54
C ARG A 11 37.79 -17.07 -3.43
N ARG A 12 37.25 -16.53 -2.32
CA ARG A 12 36.92 -17.28 -1.12
C ARG A 12 35.42 -17.56 -0.96
N LEU A 13 34.58 -16.95 -1.80
CA LEU A 13 33.14 -17.18 -1.77
C LEU A 13 32.81 -18.63 -2.17
N PRO A 14 32.13 -19.41 -1.31
CA PRO A 14 31.64 -20.72 -1.68
C PRO A 14 30.59 -20.60 -2.80
N LYS A 15 30.23 -21.74 -3.40
CA LYS A 15 29.13 -21.80 -4.36
C LYS A 15 27.88 -21.24 -3.67
N LEU A 16 27.33 -20.17 -4.22
CA LEU A 16 26.10 -19.55 -3.72
C LEU A 16 24.94 -20.14 -4.50
N ASP A 17 24.02 -20.79 -3.79
CA ASP A 17 22.78 -21.26 -4.39
C ASP A 17 21.93 -20.07 -4.81
N ASP A 18 21.32 -20.17 -5.99
CA ASP A 18 20.43 -19.13 -6.48
C ASP A 18 19.04 -19.34 -5.86
N PRO A 19 18.48 -18.37 -5.13
CA PRO A 19 17.15 -18.50 -4.55
C PRO A 19 16.05 -18.52 -5.61
N ASN A 20 16.36 -18.06 -6.83
CA ASN A 20 15.41 -18.04 -7.94
C ASN A 20 15.60 -19.27 -8.85
N PRO A 21 14.49 -19.93 -9.27
CA PRO A 21 14.58 -21.04 -10.23
C PRO A 21 15.27 -20.63 -11.53
N SER A 22 16.07 -21.55 -12.10
CA SER A 22 16.79 -21.31 -13.35
C SER A 22 15.87 -20.96 -14.53
N THR A 23 14.65 -21.50 -14.54
CA THR A 23 13.60 -21.19 -15.51
C THR A 23 13.18 -19.73 -15.46
N LEU A 24 13.00 -19.16 -14.27
CA LEU A 24 12.66 -17.75 -14.07
C LEU A 24 13.80 -16.83 -14.54
N LEU A 25 15.04 -17.18 -14.19
CA LEU A 25 16.21 -16.43 -14.62
C LEU A 25 16.35 -16.40 -16.14
N ALA A 26 16.17 -17.56 -16.80
CA ALA A 26 16.24 -17.67 -18.25
C ALA A 26 15.14 -16.84 -18.94
N GLN A 27 13.89 -16.94 -18.47
CA GLN A 27 12.76 -16.17 -19.00
C GLN A 27 12.98 -14.65 -18.89
N ARG A 28 13.56 -14.20 -17.78
CA ARG A 28 13.83 -12.78 -17.52
C ARG A 28 15.18 -12.30 -18.04
N LYS A 29 15.98 -13.18 -18.67
CA LYS A 29 17.34 -12.91 -19.16
C LYS A 29 18.26 -12.34 -18.06
N LEU A 30 18.09 -12.85 -16.84
CA LEU A 30 18.79 -12.40 -15.66
C LEU A 30 19.99 -13.30 -15.34
N PRO A 31 21.14 -12.74 -14.93
CA PRO A 31 22.30 -13.53 -14.51
C PRO A 31 22.03 -14.26 -13.19
N SER A 32 22.85 -15.28 -12.88
CA SER A 32 22.81 -15.91 -11.56
C SER A 32 23.25 -14.94 -10.46
N GLN A 33 22.87 -15.22 -9.21
CA GLN A 33 23.13 -14.35 -8.07
C GLN A 33 24.63 -14.06 -7.90
N LEU A 34 25.47 -15.10 -7.96
CA LEU A 34 26.92 -14.94 -7.89
C LEU A 34 27.46 -14.08 -9.05
N THR A 35 26.89 -14.22 -10.25
CA THR A 35 27.29 -13.43 -11.42
C THR A 35 26.90 -11.96 -11.25
N ALA A 36 25.70 -11.68 -10.74
CA ALA A 36 25.25 -10.32 -10.46
C ALA A 36 26.06 -9.64 -9.36
N LEU A 37 26.38 -10.35 -8.28
CA LEU A 37 27.25 -9.81 -7.22
C LEU A 37 28.63 -9.47 -7.78
N ARG A 38 29.20 -10.32 -8.63
CA ARG A 38 30.47 -10.04 -9.31
C ARG A 38 30.36 -8.82 -10.23
N ALA A 39 29.28 -8.73 -10.99
CA ALA A 39 29.01 -7.63 -11.89
C ALA A 39 28.96 -6.28 -11.17
N VAL A 40 28.35 -6.21 -9.98
CA VAL A 40 28.27 -4.96 -9.19
C VAL A 40 29.62 -4.58 -8.59
N HIS A 41 30.39 -5.54 -8.06
CA HIS A 41 31.62 -5.25 -7.31
C HIS A 41 32.87 -5.15 -8.19
N VAL A 42 32.96 -5.96 -9.24
CA VAL A 42 34.11 -6.02 -10.17
C VAL A 42 33.59 -6.11 -11.61
N PRO A 43 32.94 -5.06 -12.13
CA PRO A 43 32.40 -5.07 -13.49
C PRO A 43 33.50 -5.10 -14.55
N ALA A 44 33.24 -5.83 -15.63
CA ALA A 44 34.06 -5.75 -16.85
C ALA A 44 33.73 -4.49 -17.68
N SER A 45 32.52 -3.94 -17.52
CA SER A 45 32.05 -2.73 -18.21
C SER A 45 30.90 -2.10 -17.42
N LYS A 46 30.53 -0.85 -17.76
CA LYS A 46 29.35 -0.19 -17.16
C LYS A 46 28.07 -1.02 -17.37
N GLN A 47 27.87 -1.52 -18.58
CA GLN A 47 26.72 -2.37 -18.92
C GLN A 47 26.69 -3.67 -18.11
N HIS A 48 27.86 -4.24 -17.80
CA HIS A 48 27.95 -5.40 -16.92
C HIS A 48 27.48 -5.01 -15.50
N ALA A 49 27.94 -3.88 -14.96
CA ALA A 49 27.50 -3.40 -13.65
C ALA A 49 25.98 -3.19 -13.58
N GLU A 50 25.39 -2.61 -14.63
CA GLU A 50 23.94 -2.39 -14.76
C GLU A 50 23.17 -3.70 -14.71
N LYS A 51 23.55 -4.71 -15.50
CA LYS A 51 22.92 -6.05 -15.43
C LYS A 51 22.99 -6.67 -14.04
N GLY A 52 24.08 -6.43 -13.31
CA GLY A 52 24.22 -6.84 -11.92
C GLY A 52 23.22 -6.16 -11.00
N ARG A 53 23.05 -4.83 -11.15
CA ARG A 53 22.06 -4.04 -10.40
C ARG A 53 20.64 -4.45 -10.73
N ASP A 54 20.31 -4.64 -12.00
CA ASP A 54 18.97 -5.07 -12.43
C ASP A 54 18.59 -6.42 -11.80
N ARG A 55 19.53 -7.37 -11.74
CA ARG A 55 19.32 -8.65 -11.05
C ARG A 55 19.04 -8.49 -9.56
N GLN A 56 19.78 -7.60 -8.86
CA GLN A 56 19.57 -7.36 -7.43
C GLN A 56 18.23 -6.65 -7.18
N ALA A 57 17.95 -5.59 -7.94
CA ALA A 57 16.69 -4.84 -7.86
C ALA A 57 15.47 -5.74 -8.14
N TYR A 58 15.58 -6.60 -9.16
CA TYR A 58 14.56 -7.60 -9.45
C TYR A 58 14.34 -8.56 -8.27
N GLU A 59 15.42 -9.02 -7.63
CA GLU A 59 15.32 -9.94 -6.50
C GLU A 59 14.63 -9.31 -5.29
N GLU A 60 15.02 -8.09 -4.94
CA GLU A 60 14.43 -7.34 -3.83
C GLU A 60 12.95 -7.07 -4.06
N LEU A 61 12.59 -6.67 -5.29
CA LEU A 61 11.21 -6.47 -5.68
C LEU A 61 10.42 -7.79 -5.66
N LEU A 62 10.98 -8.87 -6.20
CA LEU A 62 10.34 -10.18 -6.21
C LEU A 62 10.08 -10.68 -4.79
N ARG A 63 11.07 -10.60 -3.90
CA ARG A 63 10.92 -10.98 -2.48
C ARG A 63 9.81 -10.15 -1.81
N SER A 64 9.78 -8.84 -2.05
CA SER A 64 8.74 -7.95 -1.53
C SER A 64 7.34 -8.31 -2.07
N GLN A 65 7.24 -8.61 -3.37
CA GLN A 65 5.97 -9.02 -3.99
C GLN A 65 5.51 -10.39 -3.51
N LEU A 66 6.42 -11.34 -3.29
CA LEU A 66 6.10 -12.65 -2.73
C LEU A 66 5.58 -12.50 -1.30
N ALA A 67 6.26 -11.71 -0.45
CA ALA A 67 5.79 -11.43 0.91
C ALA A 67 4.39 -10.79 0.91
N LEU A 68 4.16 -9.78 0.07
CA LEU A 68 2.83 -9.17 -0.10
C LEU A 68 1.80 -10.17 -0.66
N GLY A 69 2.22 -11.09 -1.53
CA GLY A 69 1.38 -12.15 -2.09
C GLY A 69 0.91 -13.14 -1.02
N VAL A 70 1.81 -13.55 -0.12
CA VAL A 70 1.48 -14.39 1.03
C VAL A 70 0.45 -13.70 1.93
N LEU A 71 0.66 -12.42 2.26
CA LEU A 71 -0.29 -11.64 3.05
C LEU A 71 -1.66 -11.50 2.36
N ARG A 72 -1.67 -11.23 1.05
CA ARG A 72 -2.91 -11.14 0.25
C ARG A 72 -3.67 -12.47 0.20
N ASN A 73 -2.96 -13.59 0.10
CA ASN A 73 -3.57 -14.91 0.09
C ASN A 73 -4.17 -15.27 1.45
N ALA A 74 -3.48 -14.96 2.54
CA ALA A 74 -4.02 -15.11 3.90
C ALA A 74 -5.32 -14.29 4.08
N GLN A 75 -5.31 -13.01 3.68
CA GLN A 75 -6.51 -12.15 3.71
C GLN A 75 -7.63 -12.63 2.79
N ALA A 76 -7.30 -13.29 1.67
CA ALA A 76 -8.31 -13.83 0.76
C ALA A 76 -9.04 -15.05 1.35
N ALA A 77 -8.40 -15.77 2.26
CA ALA A 77 -9.01 -16.88 2.99
C ALA A 77 -9.92 -16.41 4.14
N GLU A 78 -9.80 -15.17 4.60
CA GLU A 78 -10.67 -14.60 5.62
C GLU A 78 -12.06 -14.30 5.06
N VAL A 79 -13.09 -14.80 5.75
CA VAL A 79 -14.50 -14.50 5.43
C VAL A 79 -14.86 -13.15 6.07
N GLY A 80 -15.19 -12.18 5.23
CA GLY A 80 -15.65 -10.86 5.67
C GLY A 80 -17.16 -10.79 5.85
N ILE A 81 -17.63 -9.66 6.38
CA ILE A 81 -19.05 -9.35 6.51
C ILE A 81 -19.48 -8.48 5.33
N ALA A 82 -20.57 -8.88 4.67
CA ALA A 82 -21.18 -8.07 3.63
C ALA A 82 -22.12 -7.03 4.27
N HIS A 83 -21.85 -5.75 4.07
CA HIS A 83 -22.73 -4.65 4.47
C HIS A 83 -23.66 -4.26 3.29
N LYS A 84 -24.94 -4.05 3.59
CA LYS A 84 -25.96 -3.60 2.63
C LYS A 84 -26.61 -2.28 3.07
N PRO A 85 -25.84 -1.18 3.19
CA PRO A 85 -26.38 0.11 3.58
C PRO A 85 -27.25 0.69 2.46
N THR A 86 -28.30 1.43 2.83
CA THR A 86 -29.15 2.14 1.87
C THR A 86 -28.53 3.46 1.41
N GLY A 87 -27.54 3.99 2.13
CA GLY A 87 -26.87 5.26 1.88
C GLY A 87 -27.53 6.46 2.56
N ARG A 88 -28.69 6.28 3.20
CA ARG A 88 -29.49 7.38 3.75
C ARG A 88 -28.74 8.19 4.81
N LEU A 89 -28.00 7.52 5.70
CA LEU A 89 -27.19 8.23 6.70
C LEU A 89 -26.04 9.02 6.08
N LEU A 90 -25.41 8.47 5.04
CA LEU A 90 -24.32 9.12 4.33
C LEU A 90 -24.82 10.36 3.59
N ASP A 91 -25.94 10.25 2.87
CA ASP A 91 -26.52 11.34 2.09
C ASP A 91 -26.95 12.51 2.98
N ALA A 92 -27.63 12.20 4.10
CA ALA A 92 -28.03 13.22 5.07
C ALA A 92 -26.83 13.96 5.66
N TRP A 93 -25.73 13.25 5.91
CA TRP A 93 -24.50 13.85 6.44
C TRP A 93 -23.76 14.69 5.38
N LEU A 94 -23.67 14.21 4.14
CA LEU A 94 -23.08 14.95 3.03
C LEU A 94 -23.82 16.26 2.74
N ALA A 95 -25.16 16.23 2.82
CA ALA A 95 -26.00 17.43 2.67
C ALA A 95 -25.78 18.48 3.77
N GLY A 96 -25.34 18.05 4.96
CA GLY A 96 -25.04 18.95 6.09
C GLY A 96 -23.66 19.61 6.05
N LEU A 97 -22.82 19.32 5.05
CA LEU A 97 -21.49 19.90 4.94
C LEU A 97 -21.56 21.34 4.40
N PRO A 98 -20.91 22.33 5.04
CA PRO A 98 -20.98 23.75 4.66
C PRO A 98 -19.99 24.10 3.53
N TYR A 99 -19.50 23.11 2.81
CA TYR A 99 -18.61 23.26 1.66
C TYR A 99 -18.94 22.21 0.61
N THR A 100 -18.72 22.57 -0.66
CA THR A 100 -18.82 21.61 -1.76
C THR A 100 -17.67 20.61 -1.63
N HIS A 101 -18.01 19.37 -1.29
CA HIS A 101 -17.01 18.31 -1.18
C HIS A 101 -16.46 17.99 -2.58
N ARG A 102 -15.20 18.39 -2.84
CA ARG A 102 -14.49 18.01 -4.07
C ARG A 102 -14.06 16.53 -4.07
N CYS A 103 -14.22 15.85 -2.94
CA CYS A 103 -14.29 14.40 -2.90
C CYS A 103 -15.60 14.00 -3.58
N THR A 104 -15.59 13.99 -4.91
CA THR A 104 -16.63 13.32 -5.66
C THR A 104 -16.76 11.91 -5.10
N ALA A 105 -17.93 11.64 -4.52
CA ALA A 105 -18.52 10.32 -4.40
C ALA A 105 -18.71 9.63 -5.79
N ALA A 106 -18.04 10.10 -6.85
CA ALA A 106 -18.24 9.76 -8.25
C ALA A 106 -16.93 9.53 -9.03
N GLY A 107 -15.75 9.66 -8.41
CA GLY A 107 -14.47 9.32 -9.08
C GLY A 107 -14.12 7.84 -9.03
N ASP A 108 -14.87 7.04 -8.26
CA ASP A 108 -14.69 5.61 -8.27
C ASP A 108 -16.01 4.93 -7.94
N SER A 109 -16.58 4.28 -8.94
CA SER A 109 -17.64 3.26 -8.87
C SER A 109 -17.21 2.02 -8.06
N ARG A 110 -16.45 2.23 -6.98
CA ARG A 110 -15.88 1.22 -6.08
C ARG A 110 -16.26 1.43 -4.62
N TYR A 111 -16.95 2.53 -4.26
CA TYR A 111 -17.34 2.83 -2.87
C TYR A 111 -18.51 1.98 -2.35
N PRO A 112 -19.70 1.94 -2.97
CA PRO A 112 -20.78 1.07 -2.49
C PRO A 112 -20.63 -0.41 -2.92
N HIS A 113 -20.04 -0.68 -4.10
CA HIS A 113 -20.09 -2.01 -4.74
C HIS A 113 -19.25 -3.13 -4.09
N ARG A 114 -18.56 -2.87 -2.97
CA ARG A 114 -17.75 -3.89 -2.31
C ARG A 114 -18.13 -4.16 -0.87
N HIS A 115 -19.00 -3.34 -0.30
CA HIS A 115 -19.66 -3.67 0.95
C HIS A 115 -20.46 -4.97 0.82
N ASP A 116 -20.96 -5.31 -0.37
CA ASP A 116 -21.67 -6.58 -0.63
C ASP A 116 -20.79 -7.84 -0.70
N ARG A 117 -19.46 -7.75 -0.51
CA ARG A 117 -18.56 -8.92 -0.62
C ARG A 117 -18.22 -9.48 0.76
N LEU A 118 -18.24 -10.80 0.87
CA LEU A 118 -17.76 -11.57 2.04
C LEU A 118 -16.22 -11.56 2.15
N ARG A 119 -15.58 -10.40 2.03
CA ARG A 119 -14.12 -10.25 2.12
C ARG A 119 -13.76 -8.99 2.93
N PRO A 120 -12.82 -9.08 3.88
CA PRO A 120 -12.39 -7.93 4.65
C PRO A 120 -11.89 -6.77 3.77
N MET A 121 -12.18 -5.54 4.17
CA MET A 121 -11.73 -4.34 3.47
C MET A 121 -10.45 -3.78 4.10
N ASN A 122 -9.33 -3.82 3.37
CA ASN A 122 -8.07 -3.18 3.75
C ASN A 122 -7.70 -2.14 2.68
N ARG A 123 -7.95 -0.86 2.96
CA ARG A 123 -7.79 0.25 2.00
C ARG A 123 -6.93 1.35 2.60
N LEU A 124 -5.96 1.81 1.82
CA LEU A 124 -5.18 2.99 2.13
C LEU A 124 -5.81 4.19 1.40
N LEU A 125 -6.30 5.15 2.16
CA LEU A 125 -6.63 6.47 1.63
C LEU A 125 -5.37 7.35 1.71
N GLN A 126 -4.76 7.61 0.56
CA GLN A 126 -3.55 8.43 0.47
C GLN A 126 -3.83 9.73 -0.28
N GLY A 127 -3.33 10.85 0.25
CA GLY A 127 -3.52 12.19 -0.30
C GLY A 127 -2.53 13.19 0.25
N ASP A 128 -2.21 14.20 -0.55
CA ASP A 128 -1.39 15.32 -0.11
C ASP A 128 -2.19 16.25 0.82
N VAL A 129 -1.49 16.97 1.70
CA VAL A 129 -2.09 17.94 2.61
C VAL A 129 -2.75 19.05 1.80
N GLY A 130 -4.03 19.32 2.08
CA GLY A 130 -4.81 20.34 1.37
C GLY A 130 -5.48 19.86 0.07
N ALA A 131 -5.25 18.63 -0.39
CA ALA A 131 -5.81 18.09 -1.64
C ALA A 131 -7.31 17.71 -1.56
N GLY A 132 -8.07 18.24 -0.60
CA GLY A 132 -9.49 17.87 -0.40
C GLY A 132 -9.71 16.47 0.20
N LYS A 133 -8.66 15.67 0.37
CA LYS A 133 -8.68 14.37 1.04
C LYS A 133 -8.63 14.60 2.55
N ALA A 134 -9.81 14.71 3.15
CA ALA A 134 -9.94 14.72 4.60
C ALA A 134 -10.08 13.26 5.08
N PRO A 135 -9.02 12.62 5.63
CA PRO A 135 -9.10 11.22 6.06
C PRO A 135 -10.20 10.99 7.10
N VAL A 136 -10.47 12.01 7.92
CA VAL A 136 -11.60 12.02 8.86
C VAL A 136 -12.94 11.98 8.11
N LEU A 137 -13.11 12.74 7.03
CA LEU A 137 -14.34 12.75 6.23
C LEU A 137 -14.60 11.35 5.62
N ALA A 138 -13.59 10.75 5.01
CA ALA A 138 -13.72 9.42 4.42
C ALA A 138 -13.98 8.35 5.49
N ALA A 139 -13.27 8.40 6.62
CA ALA A 139 -13.50 7.45 7.71
C ALA A 139 -14.91 7.59 8.31
N THR A 140 -15.42 8.82 8.46
CA THR A 140 -16.80 9.08 8.89
C THR A 140 -17.81 8.56 7.86
N ALA A 141 -17.58 8.79 6.57
CA ALA A 141 -18.45 8.25 5.52
C ALA A 141 -18.54 6.71 5.58
N PHE A 142 -17.40 6.02 5.76
CA PHE A 142 -17.39 4.56 5.94
C PHE A 142 -18.09 4.13 7.22
N ALA A 143 -17.87 4.84 8.33
CA ALA A 143 -18.52 4.54 9.60
C ALA A 143 -20.05 4.64 9.48
N LEU A 144 -20.58 5.65 8.79
CA LEU A 144 -22.02 5.81 8.57
C LEU A 144 -22.63 4.64 7.77
N LEU A 145 -21.95 4.17 6.73
CA LEU A 145 -22.37 2.99 5.96
C LEU A 145 -22.35 1.71 6.81
N VAL A 146 -21.34 1.52 7.66
CA VAL A 146 -21.23 0.38 8.56
C VAL A 146 -22.32 0.41 9.63
N ILE A 147 -22.58 1.58 10.21
CA ILE A 147 -23.61 1.81 11.22
C ILE A 147 -25.01 1.60 10.66
N GLU A 148 -25.28 2.11 9.46
CA GLU A 148 -26.54 1.86 8.76
C GLU A 148 -26.77 0.38 8.48
N GLY A 149 -25.69 -0.36 8.21
CA GLY A 149 -25.71 -1.82 8.08
C GLY A 149 -25.90 -2.59 9.38
N GLY A 150 -26.07 -1.93 10.54
CA GLY A 150 -26.31 -2.57 11.84
C GLY A 150 -25.06 -2.91 12.64
N PHE A 151 -23.88 -2.40 12.27
CA PHE A 151 -22.61 -2.70 12.92
C PHE A 151 -22.02 -1.48 13.63
N GLN A 152 -20.96 -1.71 14.42
CA GLN A 152 -20.21 -0.64 15.07
C GLN A 152 -18.97 -0.29 14.24
N ALA A 153 -18.56 0.98 14.31
CA ALA A 153 -17.34 1.47 13.68
C ALA A 153 -16.43 2.12 14.72
N VAL A 154 -15.12 1.93 14.58
CA VAL A 154 -14.09 2.51 15.45
C VAL A 154 -13.18 3.40 14.61
N LEU A 155 -13.01 4.66 15.03
CA LEU A 155 -12.03 5.56 14.46
C LEU A 155 -10.81 5.62 15.38
N MET A 156 -9.66 5.20 14.87
CA MET A 156 -8.40 5.22 15.61
C MET A 156 -7.56 6.46 15.22
N ALA A 157 -6.87 7.03 16.20
CA ALA A 157 -5.89 8.09 16.01
C ALA A 157 -4.64 7.77 16.84
N PRO A 158 -3.43 8.14 16.38
CA PRO A 158 -2.19 7.74 17.04
C PRO A 158 -1.92 8.49 18.36
N THR A 159 -2.65 9.58 18.64
CA THR A 159 -2.51 10.37 19.88
C THR A 159 -3.87 10.87 20.37
N ASP A 160 -3.98 11.12 21.68
CA ASP A 160 -5.19 11.66 22.32
C ASP A 160 -5.59 13.02 21.74
N ILE A 161 -4.62 13.90 21.44
CA ILE A 161 -4.87 15.20 20.83
C ILE A 161 -5.57 15.04 19.47
N LEU A 162 -5.11 14.09 18.64
CA LEU A 162 -5.73 13.81 17.34
C LEU A 162 -7.09 13.14 17.50
N ALA A 163 -7.26 12.25 18.48
CA ALA A 163 -8.56 11.62 18.78
C ALA A 163 -9.60 12.69 19.17
N ARG A 164 -9.25 13.57 20.13
CA ARG A 164 -10.11 14.69 20.55
C ARG A 164 -10.43 15.63 19.41
N ARG A 165 -9.44 15.93 18.55
CA ARG A 165 -9.66 16.75 17.35
C ARG A 165 -10.70 16.11 16.41
N ASN A 166 -10.61 14.79 16.19
CA ASN A 166 -11.53 14.06 15.33
C ASN A 166 -12.96 13.95 15.92
N THR A 167 -13.11 13.89 17.25
CA THR A 167 -14.42 13.79 17.91
C THR A 167 -15.06 15.13 18.24
N SER A 168 -14.26 16.20 18.37
CA SER A 168 -14.78 17.49 18.79
C SER A 168 -15.79 18.02 17.76
N LYS A 169 -17.01 18.34 18.23
CA LYS A 169 -18.05 19.06 17.46
C LYS A 169 -17.54 20.45 17.10
N ARG A 170 -16.63 20.56 16.14
CA ARG A 170 -16.07 21.83 15.69
C ARG A 170 -16.46 22.04 14.25
N SER A 171 -16.89 23.27 13.96
CA SER A 171 -17.47 23.63 12.67
C SER A 171 -16.49 23.35 11.52
N PRO A 172 -16.98 23.06 10.31
CA PRO A 172 -16.18 22.45 9.25
C PRO A 172 -15.09 23.36 8.62
N LYS A 173 -14.90 24.57 9.14
CA LYS A 173 -13.83 25.52 8.76
C LYS A 173 -12.43 25.10 9.24
N HIS A 174 -12.32 24.05 10.06
CA HIS A 174 -11.04 23.64 10.67
C HIS A 174 -10.39 22.41 10.05
N TYR A 175 -10.95 21.87 8.96
CA TYR A 175 -10.32 20.77 8.20
C TYR A 175 -9.18 21.22 7.28
N GLY A 176 -8.74 22.48 7.38
CA GLY A 176 -7.64 23.01 6.56
C GLY A 176 -7.94 23.05 5.06
N LEU A 177 -9.22 22.97 4.70
CA LEU A 177 -9.70 23.17 3.34
C LEU A 177 -10.10 24.64 3.22
N SER A 178 -9.14 25.46 2.79
CA SER A 178 -9.43 26.83 2.35
C SER A 178 -10.39 26.77 1.17
N ALA A 179 -11.33 27.73 1.14
CA ALA A 179 -12.23 27.98 0.03
C ALA A 179 -11.45 28.27 -1.27
#